data_AF-A0A380P0P0-F1
#
_entry.id   AF-A0A380P0P0-F1
#
_cell.length_a   1.000
_cell.length_b   1.000
_cell.length_c   1.000
_cell.angle_alpha   90.00
_cell.angle_beta   90.00
_cell.angle_gamma   90.00
#
_symmetry.space_group_name_H-M   'P 1'
#
loop_
_entity.id
_entity.type
_entity.pdbx_description
1 polymer ?
#
loop_
_entity_poly.entity_id
_entity_poly.type
_entity_poly.pdbx_seq_one_letter_code
_entity_poly.pdbx_strand_id
1 'polypeptide(L)'
;MFPNNPGWTHTVHDHIAQLLVLWILIMIVGIKWLLPDASHEFTVTSYTVGVLLILSDILFQHLHYLSLTGFEVTACGLVFFWLILLLLHLRNLALPEAQFQTKIIKANSSSI
;
A
#
# COMPACT_ATOMS: atom_id res chain seq x y z
N MET A 1 25.44 -3.60 -28.45
CA MET A 1 25.49 -4.10 -27.07
C MET A 1 26.04 -2.95 -26.26
N PHE A 2 25.20 -2.18 -25.57
CA PHE A 2 25.71 -1.10 -24.74
C PHE A 2 26.61 -1.73 -23.68
N PRO A 3 27.82 -1.19 -23.41
CA PRO A 3 28.65 -1.68 -22.33
C PRO A 3 27.90 -1.45 -21.02
N ASN A 4 27.19 -2.50 -20.57
CA ASN A 4 26.68 -2.62 -19.22
C ASN A 4 27.91 -2.72 -18.34
N ASN A 5 28.44 -1.58 -17.91
CA ASN A 5 29.50 -1.56 -16.93
C ASN A 5 28.92 -2.23 -15.68
N PRO A 6 29.43 -3.39 -15.23
CA PRO A 6 29.09 -3.95 -13.92
C PRO A 6 29.77 -3.07 -12.85
N GLY A 7 29.40 -1.79 -12.85
CA GLY A 7 29.91 -0.80 -11.95
C GLY A 7 29.12 -0.82 -10.65
N TRP A 8 29.68 -0.13 -9.67
CA TRP A 8 29.10 0.05 -8.33
C TRP A 8 27.62 0.47 -8.36
N THR A 9 27.22 1.27 -9.34
CA THR A 9 25.85 1.78 -9.49
C THR A 9 24.80 0.69 -9.66
N HIS A 10 25.10 -0.40 -10.37
CA HIS A 10 24.12 -1.47 -10.62
C HIS A 10 23.86 -2.26 -9.34
N THR A 11 24.92 -2.62 -8.62
CA THR A 11 24.81 -3.30 -7.31
C THR A 11 24.10 -2.44 -6.28
N VAL A 12 24.34 -1.13 -6.27
CA VAL A 12 23.70 -0.19 -5.35
C VAL A 12 22.23 -0.01 -5.68
N HIS A 13 21.87 0.14 -6.95
CA HIS A 13 20.48 0.24 -7.39
C HIS A 13 19.67 -0.98 -6.94
N ASP A 14 20.20 -2.19 -7.18
CA ASP A 14 19.57 -3.44 -6.79
C ASP A 14 19.35 -3.51 -5.25
N HIS A 15 20.37 -3.11 -4.48
CA HIS A 15 20.27 -3.06 -3.02
C HIS A 15 19.26 -2.01 -2.54
N ILE A 16 19.24 -0.82 -3.13
CA ILE A 16 18.30 0.24 -2.74
C ILE A 16 16.88 -0.19 -3.05
N ALA A 17 16.62 -0.83 -4.19
CA ALA A 17 15.29 -1.35 -4.53
C ALA A 17 14.81 -2.38 -3.50
N GLN A 18 15.65 -3.34 -3.11
CA GLN A 18 15.31 -4.32 -2.08
C GLN A 18 15.11 -3.69 -0.70
N LEU A 19 15.97 -2.73 -0.31
CA LEU A 19 15.83 -2.01 0.95
C LEU A 19 14.51 -1.24 1.01
N LEU A 20 14.06 -0.64 -0.10
CA LEU A 20 12.82 0.12 -0.14
C LEU A 20 11.61 -0.79 0.07
N VAL A 21 11.58 -1.96 -0.56
CA VAL A 21 10.53 -2.98 -0.34
C VAL A 21 10.55 -3.46 1.12
N LEU A 22 11.73 -3.72 1.67
CA LEU A 22 11.89 -4.11 3.08
C LEU A 22 11.32 -3.05 4.04
N TRP A 23 11.62 -1.76 3.79
CA TRP A 23 11.09 -0.66 4.60
C TRP A 23 9.56 -0.59 4.57
N ILE A 24 8.95 -0.81 3.41
CA ILE A 24 7.49 -0.85 3.30
C ILE A 24 6.92 -2.08 4.02
N LEU A 25 7.58 -3.24 3.92
CA LEU A 25 7.14 -4.44 4.64
C LEU A 25 7.15 -4.23 6.17
N ILE A 26 8.19 -3.57 6.69
CA ILE A 26 8.26 -3.18 8.11
C ILE A 26 7.10 -2.24 8.47
N MET A 27 6.79 -1.26 7.61
CA MET A 27 5.66 -0.35 7.79
C MET A 27 4.31 -1.07 7.80
N ILE A 28 4.11 -2.06 6.91
CA ILE A 28 2.89 -2.88 6.85
C ILE A 28 2.70 -3.64 8.17
N VAL A 29 3.75 -4.28 8.69
CA VAL A 29 3.70 -4.97 9.98
C VAL A 29 3.48 -3.98 11.13
N GLY A 30 4.04 -2.77 11.01
CA GLY A 30 3.89 -1.67 11.95
C GLY A 30 2.50 -1.03 11.99
N ILE A 31 1.57 -1.34 11.07
CA ILE A 31 0.21 -0.76 11.06
C ILE A 31 -0.49 -0.93 12.41
N LYS A 32 -0.37 -2.10 13.04
CA LYS A 32 -1.05 -2.37 14.32
C LYS A 32 -0.60 -1.42 15.43
N TRP A 33 0.64 -0.93 15.33
CA TRP A 33 1.20 0.02 16.29
C TRP A 33 0.88 1.47 15.89
N LEU A 34 0.90 1.78 14.59
CA LEU A 34 0.66 3.13 14.08
C LEU A 34 -0.82 3.52 14.08
N LEU A 35 -1.72 2.56 13.89
CA LEU A 35 -3.17 2.74 13.83
C LEU A 35 -3.87 1.66 14.67
N PRO A 36 -3.90 1.82 16.02
CA PRO A 36 -4.53 0.84 16.90
C PRO A 36 -6.05 0.69 16.68
N ASP A 37 -6.72 1.74 16.19
CA ASP A 37 -8.15 1.75 15.82
C ASP A 37 -8.39 1.51 14.31
N ALA A 38 -7.45 0.85 13.61
CA ALA A 38 -7.64 0.51 12.20
C ALA A 38 -8.83 -0.44 12.00
N SER A 39 -9.61 -0.20 10.94
CA SER A 39 -10.67 -1.13 10.52
C SER A 39 -10.08 -2.50 10.18
N HIS A 40 -10.73 -3.57 10.65
CA HIS A 40 -10.30 -4.95 10.41
C HIS A 40 -10.10 -5.27 8.92
N GLU A 41 -10.94 -4.68 8.04
CA GLU A 41 -10.82 -4.85 6.58
C GLU A 41 -9.53 -4.24 6.02
N PHE A 42 -9.11 -3.09 6.55
CA PHE A 42 -7.87 -2.42 6.14
C PHE A 42 -6.65 -3.22 6.60
N THR A 43 -6.67 -3.74 7.83
CA THR A 43 -5.59 -4.58 8.36
C THR A 43 -5.41 -5.84 7.52
N VAL A 44 -6.49 -6.57 7.23
CA VAL A 44 -6.43 -7.79 6.40
C VAL A 44 -5.89 -7.49 5.00
N THR A 45 -6.39 -6.43 4.35
CA THR A 45 -5.92 -6.03 3.02
C THR A 45 -4.43 -5.68 3.03
N SER A 46 -3.96 -4.99 4.06
CA SER A 46 -2.55 -4.63 4.22
C SER A 46 -1.65 -5.86 4.38
N TYR A 47 -2.06 -6.83 5.20
CA TYR A 47 -1.33 -8.09 5.33
C TYR A 47 -1.30 -8.88 4.02
N THR A 48 -2.40 -8.89 3.26
CA THR A 48 -2.43 -9.51 1.92
C THR A 48 -1.41 -8.90 0.98
N VAL A 49 -1.31 -7.56 0.93
CA VAL A 49 -0.28 -6.88 0.11
C VAL A 49 1.13 -7.21 0.62
N GLY A 50 1.34 -7.27 1.93
CA GLY A 50 2.63 -7.70 2.50
C GLY A 50 3.01 -9.12 2.09
N VAL A 51 2.07 -10.07 2.12
CA VAL A 51 2.30 -11.44 1.65
C VAL A 51 2.62 -11.48 0.16
N LEU A 52 1.93 -10.69 -0.66
CA LEU A 52 2.23 -10.59 -2.10
C LEU A 52 3.62 -10.00 -2.36
N LEU A 53 4.08 -9.02 -1.56
CA LEU A 53 5.44 -8.48 -1.67
C LEU A 53 6.48 -9.56 -1.36
N ILE A 54 6.27 -10.35 -0.30
CA ILE A 54 7.14 -11.50 0.03
C ILE A 54 7.10 -12.54 -1.10
N LEU A 55 5.92 -12.81 -1.66
CA LEU A 55 5.79 -13.74 -2.78
C LEU A 55 6.55 -13.25 -4.02
N SER A 56 6.49 -11.96 -4.33
CA SER A 56 7.27 -11.36 -5.43
C SER A 56 8.77 -11.50 -5.20
N ASP A 57 9.25 -11.33 -3.96
CA ASP A 57 10.66 -11.52 -3.60
C ASP A 57 11.10 -12.99 -3.77
N ILE A 58 10.27 -13.94 -3.31
CA ILE A 58 10.53 -15.38 -3.50
C ILE A 58 10.51 -15.76 -4.98
N LEU A 59 9.58 -15.20 -5.77
CA LEU A 59 9.48 -15.45 -7.20
C LEU A 59 10.71 -14.92 -7.96
N PHE A 60 11.26 -13.80 -7.50
CA PHE A 60 12.50 -13.25 -8.02
C PHE A 60 13.71 -14.12 -7.68
N GLN A 61 13.90 -14.47 -6.40
CA GLN A 61 15.09 -15.20 -5.94
C GLN A 61 15.11 -16.69 -6.32
N HIS A 62 13.95 -17.37 -6.26
CA HIS A 62 13.90 -18.83 -6.36
C HIS A 62 13.59 -19.33 -7.77
N LEU A 63 12.77 -18.60 -8.52
CA LEU A 63 12.30 -19.04 -9.83
C LEU A 63 13.01 -18.33 -10.99
N HIS A 64 13.80 -17.29 -10.73
CA HIS A 64 14.41 -16.42 -11.76
C HIS A 64 13.43 -15.99 -12.86
N TYR A 65 12.12 -16.02 -12.56
CA TYR A 65 11.06 -15.82 -13.55
C TYR A 65 10.85 -14.34 -13.82
N LEU A 66 11.11 -13.51 -12.81
CA LEU A 66 11.13 -12.05 -12.93
C LEU A 66 12.55 -11.59 -13.21
N SER A 67 12.71 -10.79 -14.27
CA SER A 67 13.88 -9.90 -14.38
C SER A 67 13.87 -8.90 -13.22
N LEU A 68 15.03 -8.37 -12.85
CA LEU A 68 15.18 -7.34 -11.82
C LEU A 68 14.16 -6.20 -12.02
N THR A 69 14.03 -5.70 -13.25
CA THR A 69 13.05 -4.65 -13.60
C THR A 69 11.59 -5.10 -13.41
N GLY A 70 11.29 -6.39 -13.62
CA GLY A 70 9.94 -6.94 -13.42
C GLY A 70 9.57 -7.02 -11.93
N PHE A 71 10.52 -7.45 -11.10
CA PHE A 71 10.38 -7.39 -9.64
C PHE A 71 10.17 -5.94 -9.18
N GLU A 72 10.99 -5.01 -9.67
CA GLU A 72 10.90 -3.60 -9.29
C GLU A 72 9.55 -2.98 -9.64
N VAL A 73 9.05 -3.17 -10.87
CA VAL A 73 7.77 -2.59 -11.30
C VAL A 73 6.60 -3.21 -10.53
N THR A 74 6.62 -4.53 -10.28
CA THR A 74 5.55 -5.21 -9.53
C THR A 74 5.54 -4.82 -8.06
N ALA A 75 6.69 -4.84 -7.40
CA ALA A 75 6.82 -4.43 -6.01
C ALA A 75 6.48 -2.94 -5.84
N CYS A 76 6.98 -2.07 -6.71
CA CYS A 76 6.65 -0.65 -6.74
C CYS A 76 5.13 -0.43 -6.88
N GLY A 77 4.47 -1.12 -7.82
CA GLY A 77 3.03 -1.05 -8.00
C GLY A 77 2.24 -1.48 -6.77
N LEU A 78 2.65 -2.58 -6.11
CA LEU A 78 2.02 -3.05 -4.89
C LEU A 78 2.20 -2.09 -3.71
N VAL A 79 3.41 -1.55 -3.55
CA VAL A 79 3.72 -0.54 -2.54
C VAL A 79 2.86 0.70 -2.73
N PHE A 80 2.77 1.22 -3.97
CA PHE A 80 1.93 2.39 -4.27
C PHE A 80 0.45 2.11 -4.02
N PHE A 81 -0.03 0.94 -4.43
CA PHE A 81 -1.41 0.51 -4.17
C PHE A 81 -1.71 0.52 -2.67
N TRP A 82 -0.85 -0.10 -1.85
CA TRP A 82 -1.00 -0.09 -0.40
C TRP A 82 -0.90 1.31 0.20
N LEU A 83 0.01 2.16 -0.29
CA LEU A 83 0.17 3.53 0.18
C LEU A 83 -1.12 4.34 -0.05
N ILE A 84 -1.75 4.21 -1.22
CA ILE A 84 -3.04 4.86 -1.51
C ILE A 84 -4.13 4.37 -0.56
N LEU A 85 -4.20 3.06 -0.29
CA LEU A 85 -5.16 2.51 0.68
C LEU A 85 -4.93 3.07 2.09
N LEU A 86 -3.67 3.19 2.52
CA LEU A 86 -3.32 3.80 3.80
C LEU A 86 -3.78 5.25 3.86
N LEU A 87 -3.51 6.05 2.83
CA LEU A 87 -3.96 7.45 2.76
C LEU A 87 -5.49 7.56 2.76
N LEU A 88 -6.18 6.68 2.05
CA LEU A 88 -7.64 6.62 2.02
C LEU A 88 -8.20 6.32 3.41
N HIS A 89 -7.61 5.37 4.12
CA HIS A 89 -8.01 5.01 5.46
C HIS A 89 -7.79 6.17 6.44
N LEU A 90 -6.61 6.80 6.40
CA LEU A 90 -6.29 7.98 7.20
C LEU A 90 -7.23 9.15 6.92
N ARG A 91 -7.58 9.39 5.65
CA ARG A 91 -8.55 10.41 5.26
C ARG A 91 -9.91 10.16 5.91
N ASN A 92 -10.40 8.93 5.88
CA ASN A 92 -11.69 8.59 6.48
C ASN A 92 -11.70 8.75 8.01
N LEU A 93 -10.56 8.55 8.66
CA LEU A 93 -10.41 8.80 10.11
C LEU A 93 -10.31 10.31 10.43
N ALA A 94 -9.61 11.08 9.60
CA ALA A 94 -9.39 12.52 9.82
C ALA A 94 -10.61 13.38 9.43
N LEU A 95 -11.35 12.95 8.41
CA LEU A 95 -12.56 13.59 7.90
C LEU A 95 -13.70 12.57 7.95
N PRO A 96 -14.23 12.25 9.14
CA PRO A 96 -15.50 11.55 9.21
C PRO A 96 -16.52 12.44 8.49
N GLU A 97 -17.04 11.95 7.36
CA GLU A 97 -18.04 12.61 6.53
C GLU A 97 -18.97 13.43 7.44
N ALA A 98 -19.03 14.74 7.22
CA ALA A 98 -19.99 15.58 7.91
C ALA A 98 -21.36 14.99 7.59
N GLN A 99 -21.90 14.17 8.49
CA GLN A 99 -23.27 13.72 8.44
C GLN A 99 -24.10 15.00 8.49
N PHE A 100 -24.44 15.52 7.31
CA PHE A 100 -25.54 16.45 7.17
C PHE A 100 -26.74 15.68 7.69
N GLN A 101 -27.04 15.89 8.96
CA GLN A 101 -28.26 15.50 9.63
C GLN A 101 -29.38 16.19 8.85
N THR A 102 -29.84 15.59 7.75
CA THR A 102 -31.03 16.02 7.06
C THR A 102 -32.18 15.69 7.98
N LYS A 103 -32.42 16.59 8.93
CA LYS A 103 -33.64 16.59 9.74
C LYS A 103 -34.76 16.82 8.75
N ILE A 104 -35.43 15.75 8.34
CA ILE A 104 -36.63 15.82 7.50
C ILE A 104 -37.67 16.59 8.32
N ILE A 105 -37.75 17.90 8.10
CA ILE A 105 -38.82 18.71 8.67
C ILE A 105 -40.04 18.37 7.82
N LYS A 106 -40.88 17.47 8.34
CA LYS A 106 -42.18 17.20 7.74
C LYS A 106 -42.99 18.49 7.86
N ALA A 107 -43.05 19.28 6.79
CA ALA A 107 -43.94 20.43 6.73
C ALA A 107 -45.37 19.88 6.91
N ASN A 108 -45.98 20.25 8.04
CA ASN A 108 -47.37 19.91 8.31
C ASN A 108 -48.21 20.49 7.16
N SER A 109 -48.83 19.60 6.40
CA SER A 109 -49.90 19.95 5.48
C SER A 109 -51.10 20.37 6.33
N SER A 110 -51.19 21.66 6.60
CA SER A 110 -52.39 22.31 7.09
C SER A 110 -52.79 23.36 6.07
N SER A 111 -53.43 22.90 5.00
CA SER A 111 -54.24 23.72 4.12
C SER A 111 -55.67 23.21 4.18
N ILE A 112 -56.55 24.14 4.56
CA ILE A 112 -58.02 24.14 4.50
C ILE A 112 -58.70 23.68 5.79
#